data_AF-J0RJI8-F1
#
_entry.id   AF-J0RJI8-F1
#
_cell.length_a   1.000
_cell.length_b   1.000
_cell.length_c   1.000
_cell.angle_alpha   90.00
_cell.angle_beta   90.00
_cell.angle_gamma   90.00
#
_symmetry.space_group_name_H-M   'P 1'
#
loop_
_entity.id
_entity.type
_entity.pdbx_description
1 polymer ?
#
loop_
_entity_poly.entity_id
_entity_poly.type
_entity_poly.pdbx_seq_one_letter_code
_entity_poly.pdbx_strand_id
1 'polypeptide(L)'
;MSDVMKTRSGFVVLIGMPNAGKSTLVNQLVGTKVSIVTHKVQTTRTLIRGIVIHDDVQIVLVDTPGVFRPHKRLERAMVSTAWGGAKSADVLLVLIDAQSGLSDEVEMMLDIVNTMKQEKVLVLNKVDTVVKSSLLALTTQINERVKFAQTFMISALNGSGCKDLLHALSNMMQEGPWYYPEDQISDMPMRHLAAEITREKLFLRLHDELPYSSTVETESFEERSDGSVKINQVIYVERESQKKIVLGAKGDTIKRIGQAARKELMEIMDQKVHLFLFVKVRNNWDTDPERYREMGLDFLK
;
A
#
# COMPACT_ATOMS: atom_id res chain seq x y z
N MET A 1 16.87 -9.82 -39.26
CA MET A 1 16.44 -8.63 -38.50
C MET A 1 15.39 -9.14 -37.54
N SER A 2 15.76 -9.33 -36.27
CA SER A 2 14.82 -9.79 -35.25
C SER A 2 13.85 -8.65 -34.96
N ASP A 3 12.56 -8.90 -35.18
CA ASP A 3 11.47 -8.06 -34.65
C ASP A 3 11.66 -7.97 -33.13
N VAL A 4 12.26 -6.89 -32.65
CA VAL A 4 12.26 -6.58 -31.23
C VAL A 4 10.82 -6.16 -30.96
N MET A 5 10.03 -7.04 -30.32
CA MET A 5 8.67 -6.69 -29.91
C MET A 5 8.74 -5.34 -29.18
N LYS A 6 8.03 -4.35 -29.70
CA LYS A 6 7.98 -3.01 -29.12
C LYS A 6 7.22 -3.09 -27.81
N THR A 7 7.96 -3.23 -26.72
CA THR A 7 7.38 -3.21 -25.37
C THR A 7 6.99 -1.79 -24.99
N ARG A 8 5.97 -1.67 -24.15
CA ARG A 8 5.60 -0.42 -23.49
C ARG A 8 5.72 -0.54 -21.98
N SER A 9 6.00 0.56 -21.31
CA SER A 9 6.08 0.56 -19.85
C SER A 9 5.86 1.94 -19.24
N GLY A 10 5.53 1.96 -17.94
CA GLY A 10 5.47 3.21 -17.18
C GLY A 10 5.05 3.03 -15.73
N PHE A 11 5.24 4.09 -14.96
CA PHE A 11 4.94 4.18 -13.54
C PHE A 11 3.59 4.88 -13.31
N VAL A 12 2.67 4.16 -12.67
CA VAL A 12 1.36 4.67 -12.27
C VAL A 12 1.35 4.84 -10.77
N VAL A 13 1.33 6.08 -10.28
CA VAL A 13 1.40 6.37 -8.85
C VAL A 13 -0.01 6.59 -8.29
N LEU A 14 -0.37 5.88 -7.23
CA LEU A 14 -1.68 5.98 -6.60
C LEU A 14 -1.65 7.00 -5.46
N ILE A 15 -2.42 8.09 -5.56
CA ILE A 15 -2.61 9.07 -4.50
C ILE A 15 -4.05 9.07 -4.02
N GLY A 16 -4.25 9.28 -2.73
CA GLY A 16 -5.57 9.34 -2.12
C GLY A 16 -5.49 9.40 -0.59
N MET A 17 -6.58 9.78 0.04
CA MET A 17 -6.72 9.75 1.50
C MET A 17 -6.40 8.36 2.08
N PRO A 18 -6.02 8.25 3.37
CA PRO A 18 -6.04 6.97 4.07
C PRO A 18 -7.37 6.24 3.85
N ASN A 19 -7.34 4.92 3.72
CA ASN A 19 -8.51 4.08 3.48
C ASN A 19 -9.30 4.32 2.17
N ALA A 20 -8.78 5.10 1.22
CA ALA A 20 -9.36 5.22 -0.13
C ALA A 20 -9.32 3.90 -0.95
N GLY A 21 -8.55 2.90 -0.48
CA GLY A 21 -8.43 1.58 -1.10
C GLY A 21 -7.30 1.45 -2.13
N LYS A 22 -6.24 2.26 -2.01
CA LYS A 22 -5.03 2.20 -2.86
C LYS A 22 -4.40 0.79 -2.86
N SER A 23 -4.02 0.29 -1.69
CA SER A 23 -3.41 -1.05 -1.54
C SER A 23 -4.35 -2.18 -2.00
N THR A 24 -5.65 -2.03 -1.78
CA THR A 24 -6.66 -2.97 -2.29
C THR A 24 -6.67 -2.99 -3.81
N LEU A 25 -6.63 -1.82 -4.45
CA LEU A 25 -6.58 -1.72 -5.91
C LEU A 25 -5.28 -2.31 -6.47
N VAL A 26 -4.13 -2.03 -5.84
CA VAL A 26 -2.85 -2.61 -6.27
C VAL A 26 -2.90 -4.13 -6.20
N ASN A 27 -3.32 -4.71 -5.08
CA ASN A 27 -3.46 -6.16 -4.96
C ASN A 27 -4.45 -6.74 -5.99
N GLN A 28 -5.55 -6.03 -6.26
CA GLN A 28 -6.58 -6.45 -7.22
C GLN A 28 -6.06 -6.46 -8.66
N LEU A 29 -5.21 -5.50 -9.03
CA LEU A 29 -4.61 -5.41 -10.37
C LEU A 29 -3.42 -6.36 -10.55
N VAL A 30 -2.61 -6.54 -9.50
CA VAL A 30 -1.52 -7.53 -9.49
C VAL A 30 -2.04 -8.96 -9.43
N GLY A 31 -3.23 -9.17 -8.84
CA GLY A 31 -3.86 -10.48 -8.70
C GLY A 31 -3.39 -11.28 -7.47
N THR A 32 -2.44 -10.73 -6.70
CA THR A 32 -2.01 -11.29 -5.42
C THR A 32 -1.68 -10.18 -4.43
N LYS A 33 -1.48 -10.55 -3.16
CA LYS A 33 -1.24 -9.61 -2.08
C LYS A 33 0.22 -9.17 -2.04
N VAL A 34 0.48 -7.96 -2.51
CA VAL A 34 1.79 -7.29 -2.46
C VAL A 34 1.84 -6.14 -1.44
N SER A 35 0.69 -5.65 -1.02
CA SER A 35 0.53 -4.59 0.00
C SER A 35 -0.51 -4.99 1.04
N ILE A 36 -0.35 -4.53 2.28
CA ILE A 36 -1.29 -4.84 3.36
C ILE A 36 -2.56 -3.99 3.30
N VAL A 37 -3.67 -4.53 3.77
CA VAL A 37 -4.99 -3.89 3.72
C VAL A 37 -5.67 -4.02 5.09
N THR A 38 -6.06 -2.89 5.67
CA THR A 38 -6.91 -2.87 6.87
C THR A 38 -7.77 -1.60 6.88
N HIS A 39 -8.85 -1.63 7.66
CA HIS A 39 -9.78 -0.51 7.85
C HIS A 39 -9.19 0.60 8.73
N LYS A 40 -8.09 0.32 9.43
CA LYS A 40 -7.37 1.31 10.22
C LYS A 40 -6.62 2.27 9.30
N VAL A 41 -6.42 3.50 9.76
CA VAL A 41 -5.68 4.50 8.98
C VAL A 41 -4.18 4.21 8.99
N GLN A 42 -3.40 4.93 8.18
CA GLN A 42 -1.92 4.90 8.20
C GLN A 42 -1.29 3.51 8.05
N THR A 43 -1.91 2.65 7.23
CA THR A 43 -1.47 1.27 7.02
C THR A 43 -0.22 1.25 6.17
N THR A 44 -0.21 1.90 5.03
CA THR A 44 0.94 1.94 4.13
C THR A 44 1.88 3.05 4.57
N ARG A 45 3.09 2.68 5.02
CA ARG A 45 4.14 3.62 5.46
C ARG A 45 5.26 3.78 4.45
N THR A 46 5.40 2.85 3.52
CA THR A 46 6.47 2.79 2.54
C THR A 46 5.87 2.88 1.13
N LEU A 47 6.68 3.24 0.14
CA LEU A 47 6.28 3.02 -1.26
C LEU A 47 6.38 1.53 -1.57
N ILE A 48 5.37 0.97 -2.22
CA ILE A 48 5.36 -0.43 -2.66
C ILE A 48 5.10 -0.44 -4.15
N ARG A 49 5.95 -1.12 -4.92
CA ARG A 49 5.69 -1.32 -6.35
C ARG A 49 5.02 -2.66 -6.57
N GLY A 50 3.83 -2.63 -7.15
CA GLY A 50 3.17 -3.78 -7.75
C GLY A 50 3.41 -3.77 -9.25
N ILE A 51 3.85 -4.89 -9.81
CA ILE A 51 4.20 -5.00 -11.22
C ILE A 51 3.11 -5.80 -11.90
N VAL A 52 2.51 -5.21 -12.94
CA VAL A 52 1.44 -5.83 -13.71
C VAL A 52 1.85 -5.83 -15.18
N ILE A 53 1.72 -6.99 -15.82
CA ILE A 53 1.87 -7.12 -17.26
C ILE A 53 0.48 -7.30 -17.86
N HIS A 54 0.18 -6.47 -18.85
CA HIS A 54 -1.03 -6.54 -19.64
C HIS A 54 -0.64 -6.50 -21.12
N ASP A 55 -0.73 -7.64 -21.79
CA ASP A 55 -0.22 -7.87 -23.14
C ASP A 55 1.28 -7.53 -23.26
N ASP A 56 1.64 -6.54 -24.09
CA ASP A 56 3.01 -6.06 -24.34
C ASP A 56 3.43 -4.91 -23.41
N VAL A 57 2.59 -4.60 -22.40
CA VAL A 57 2.75 -3.43 -21.53
C VAL A 57 3.05 -3.82 -20.08
N GLN A 58 4.13 -3.28 -19.53
CA GLN A 58 4.44 -3.39 -18.10
C GLN A 58 4.05 -2.11 -17.36
N ILE A 59 3.07 -2.22 -16.46
CA ILE A 59 2.62 -1.13 -15.60
C ILE A 59 3.21 -1.36 -14.20
N VAL A 60 3.97 -0.38 -13.72
CA VAL A 60 4.50 -0.37 -12.36
C VAL A 60 3.58 0.49 -11.49
N LEU A 61 2.68 -0.15 -10.76
CA LEU A 61 1.78 0.48 -9.80
C LEU A 61 2.55 0.85 -8.55
N VAL A 62 2.58 2.12 -8.17
CA VAL A 62 3.24 2.59 -6.95
C VAL A 62 2.17 2.90 -5.91
N ASP A 63 2.00 2.01 -4.93
CA ASP A 63 1.17 2.23 -3.75
C ASP A 63 1.88 3.22 -2.83
N THR A 64 1.22 4.33 -2.50
CA THR A 64 1.78 5.36 -1.61
C THR A 64 1.10 5.36 -0.25
N PRO A 65 1.77 5.90 0.79
CA PRO A 65 1.08 6.32 1.99
C PRO A 65 -0.12 7.22 1.68
N GLY A 66 -1.13 7.19 2.56
CA GLY A 66 -2.26 8.11 2.45
C GLY A 66 -1.80 9.56 2.62
N VAL A 67 -2.41 10.47 1.86
CA VAL A 67 -2.20 11.91 2.00
C VAL A 67 -3.23 12.45 2.98
N PHE A 68 -2.79 13.15 4.02
CA PHE A 68 -3.63 13.75 5.06
C PHE A 68 -2.85 14.87 5.75
N ARG A 69 -3.48 15.64 6.65
CA ARG A 69 -2.76 16.66 7.43
C ARG A 69 -1.87 16.00 8.50
N PRO A 70 -0.53 16.11 8.41
CA PRO A 70 0.36 15.43 9.35
C PRO A 70 0.54 16.22 10.64
N HIS A 71 0.59 15.52 11.78
CA HIS A 71 0.86 16.06 13.11
C HIS A 71 2.24 15.62 13.63
N LYS A 72 2.66 14.39 13.32
CA LYS A 72 3.93 13.80 13.77
C LYS A 72 5.00 13.81 12.67
N ARG A 73 6.27 13.59 13.05
CA ARG A 73 7.40 13.53 12.09
C ARG A 73 7.24 12.39 11.09
N LEU A 74 6.86 11.19 11.55
CA LEU A 74 6.62 10.05 10.68
C LEU A 74 5.54 10.35 9.63
N GLU A 75 4.45 10.99 10.05
CA GLU A 75 3.36 11.38 9.16
C GLU A 75 3.81 12.41 8.12
N ARG A 76 4.63 13.40 8.52
CA ARG A 76 5.22 14.35 7.57
C ARG A 76 6.09 13.64 6.53
N ALA A 77 6.91 12.69 6.96
CA ALA A 77 7.74 11.90 6.04
C ALA A 77 6.87 11.08 5.07
N MET A 78 5.83 10.40 5.57
CA MET A 78 4.90 9.64 4.75
C MET A 78 4.21 10.50 3.68
N VAL A 79 3.66 11.65 4.07
CA VAL A 79 2.99 12.58 3.15
C VAL A 79 3.98 13.17 2.14
N SER A 80 5.20 13.52 2.59
CA SER A 80 6.27 13.99 1.71
C SER A 80 6.66 12.92 0.68
N THR A 81 6.83 11.67 1.09
CA THR A 81 7.13 10.54 0.21
C THR A 81 6.02 10.29 -0.81
N ALA A 82 4.74 10.35 -0.38
CA ALA A 82 3.60 10.21 -1.30
C ALA A 82 3.63 11.31 -2.39
N TRP A 83 3.79 12.57 -1.99
CA TRP A 83 3.89 13.68 -2.96
C TRP A 83 5.16 13.65 -3.80
N GLY A 84 6.27 13.14 -3.25
CA GLY A 84 7.51 12.90 -3.97
C GLY A 84 7.30 11.89 -5.10
N GLY A 85 6.70 10.74 -4.79
CA GLY A 85 6.35 9.72 -5.78
C GLY A 85 5.40 10.25 -6.86
N ALA A 86 4.38 11.03 -6.46
CA ALA A 86 3.43 11.61 -7.41
C ALA A 86 4.08 12.51 -8.48
N LYS A 87 5.21 13.16 -8.15
CA LYS A 87 5.96 14.01 -9.10
C LYS A 87 6.77 13.22 -10.13
N SER A 88 7.08 11.95 -9.87
CA SER A 88 7.81 11.08 -10.79
C SER A 88 6.90 10.15 -11.60
N ALA A 89 5.57 10.29 -11.47
CA ALA A 89 4.62 9.43 -12.16
C ALA A 89 4.52 9.76 -13.64
N ASP A 90 4.41 8.73 -14.49
CA ASP A 90 3.97 8.88 -15.88
C ASP A 90 2.46 9.18 -15.88
N VAL A 91 1.70 8.44 -15.04
CA VAL A 91 0.27 8.67 -14.79
C VAL A 91 0.02 8.75 -13.29
N LEU A 92 -0.69 9.80 -12.86
CA LEU A 92 -1.15 9.97 -11.49
C LEU A 92 -2.58 9.44 -11.34
N LEU A 93 -2.74 8.37 -10.58
CA LEU A 93 -4.04 7.75 -10.31
C LEU A 93 -4.59 8.29 -8.99
N VAL A 94 -5.62 9.15 -9.08
CA VAL A 94 -6.19 9.85 -7.92
C VAL A 94 -7.42 9.08 -7.45
N LEU A 95 -7.27 8.39 -6.31
CA LEU A 95 -8.31 7.57 -5.70
C LEU A 95 -9.11 8.37 -4.68
N ILE A 96 -10.43 8.38 -4.85
CA ILE A 96 -11.39 8.93 -3.91
C ILE A 96 -12.33 7.83 -3.45
N ASP A 97 -12.57 7.79 -2.14
CA ASP A 97 -13.59 6.93 -1.54
C ASP A 97 -14.98 7.51 -1.83
N ALA A 98 -15.75 6.85 -2.69
CA ALA A 98 -17.08 7.30 -3.07
C ALA A 98 -18.06 7.35 -1.89
N GLN A 99 -17.83 6.55 -0.84
CA GLN A 99 -18.66 6.55 0.37
C GLN A 99 -18.39 7.76 1.24
N SER A 100 -17.12 8.15 1.36
CA SER A 100 -16.70 9.29 2.18
C SER A 100 -16.93 10.63 1.46
N GLY A 101 -16.92 10.65 0.13
CA GLY A 101 -17.21 11.85 -0.68
C GLY A 101 -16.11 12.93 -0.57
N LEU A 102 -16.52 14.19 -0.77
CA LEU A 102 -15.65 15.36 -0.64
C LEU A 102 -15.65 15.86 0.81
N SER A 103 -14.53 15.69 1.50
CA SER A 103 -14.22 16.36 2.76
C SER A 103 -13.21 17.47 2.54
N ASP A 104 -13.05 18.38 3.50
CA ASP A 104 -12.03 19.45 3.45
C ASP A 104 -10.62 18.90 3.14
N GLU A 105 -10.27 17.72 3.65
CA GLU A 105 -8.98 17.09 3.36
C GLU A 105 -8.87 16.56 1.93
N VAL A 106 -9.95 15.98 1.39
CA VAL A 106 -10.02 15.56 -0.01
C VAL A 106 -9.91 16.78 -0.92
N GLU A 107 -10.58 17.88 -0.58
CA GLU A 107 -10.51 19.13 -1.33
C GLU A 107 -9.09 19.71 -1.33
N MET A 108 -8.42 19.78 -0.18
CA MET A 108 -7.01 20.20 -0.10
C MET A 108 -6.09 19.30 -0.93
N MET A 109 -6.32 17.99 -0.94
CA MET A 109 -5.57 17.06 -1.79
C MET A 109 -5.80 17.36 -3.28
N LEU A 110 -7.06 17.58 -3.68
CA LEU A 110 -7.42 17.92 -5.05
C LEU A 110 -6.80 19.25 -5.51
N ASP A 111 -6.73 20.26 -4.63
CA ASP A 111 -6.07 21.53 -4.93
C ASP A 111 -4.58 21.32 -5.26
N ILE A 112 -3.88 20.49 -4.49
CA ILE A 112 -2.47 20.15 -4.76
C ILE A 112 -2.37 19.39 -6.08
N VAL A 113 -3.20 18.35 -6.29
CA VAL A 113 -3.25 17.57 -7.53
C VAL A 113 -3.50 18.46 -8.75
N ASN A 114 -4.34 19.50 -8.62
CA ASN A 114 -4.62 20.42 -9.71
C ASN A 114 -3.35 21.09 -10.25
N THR A 115 -2.42 21.45 -9.36
CA THR A 115 -1.15 22.10 -9.72
C THR A 115 -0.12 21.16 -10.36
N MET A 116 -0.34 19.84 -10.31
CA MET A 116 0.58 18.84 -10.85
C MET A 116 0.50 18.77 -12.38
N LYS A 117 1.62 18.46 -13.04
CA LYS A 117 1.73 18.42 -14.52
C LYS A 117 1.47 17.05 -15.12
N GLN A 118 1.55 16.01 -14.30
CA GLN A 118 1.36 14.61 -14.68
C GLN A 118 -0.03 14.42 -15.28
N GLU A 119 -0.17 13.43 -16.17
CA GLU A 119 -1.48 13.02 -16.66
C GLU A 119 -2.26 12.36 -15.51
N LYS A 120 -3.50 12.79 -15.29
CA LYS A 120 -4.30 12.42 -14.11
C LYS A 120 -5.47 11.55 -14.51
N VAL A 121 -5.69 10.47 -13.77
CA VAL A 121 -6.89 9.63 -13.90
C VAL A 121 -7.62 9.62 -12.57
N LEU A 122 -8.91 9.95 -12.59
CA LEU A 122 -9.77 9.90 -11.41
C LEU A 122 -10.29 8.47 -11.22
N VAL A 123 -10.23 7.97 -10.00
CA VAL A 123 -10.82 6.68 -9.62
C VAL A 123 -11.72 6.88 -8.41
N LEU A 124 -13.04 6.75 -8.62
CA LEU A 124 -14.01 6.64 -7.55
C LEU A 124 -14.10 5.17 -7.14
N ASN A 125 -13.58 4.85 -5.96
CA ASN A 125 -13.55 3.50 -5.42
C ASN A 125 -14.72 3.27 -4.44
N LYS A 126 -14.98 2.00 -4.11
CA LYS A 126 -16.06 1.53 -3.22
C LYS A 126 -17.47 1.82 -3.73
N VAL A 127 -17.64 1.83 -5.05
CA VAL A 127 -18.95 2.09 -5.68
C VAL A 127 -20.01 1.04 -5.35
N ASP A 128 -19.60 -0.12 -4.82
CA ASP A 128 -20.47 -1.15 -4.27
C ASP A 128 -21.19 -0.75 -2.97
N THR A 129 -20.73 0.30 -2.29
CA THR A 129 -21.28 0.77 -1.01
C THR A 129 -22.18 2.00 -1.13
N VAL A 130 -22.38 2.53 -2.34
CA VAL A 130 -23.10 3.79 -2.58
C VAL A 130 -24.18 3.67 -3.65
N VAL A 131 -25.14 4.59 -3.62
CA VAL A 131 -26.23 4.66 -4.60
C VAL A 131 -25.73 5.31 -5.88
N LYS A 132 -26.04 4.73 -7.05
CA LYS A 132 -25.52 5.22 -8.34
C LYS A 132 -25.80 6.69 -8.63
N SER A 133 -26.90 7.25 -8.13
CA SER A 133 -27.27 8.65 -8.34
C SER A 133 -26.30 9.63 -7.66
N SER A 134 -25.68 9.28 -6.53
CA SER A 134 -24.70 10.16 -5.86
C SER A 134 -23.36 10.20 -6.59
N LEU A 135 -23.02 9.14 -7.33
CA LEU A 135 -21.76 9.05 -8.08
C LEU A 135 -21.66 10.09 -9.19
N LEU A 136 -22.76 10.37 -9.90
CA LEU A 136 -22.76 11.36 -10.98
C LEU A 136 -22.46 12.76 -10.44
N ALA A 137 -23.13 13.16 -9.35
CA ALA A 137 -22.92 14.45 -8.71
C ALA A 137 -21.47 14.59 -8.19
N LEU A 138 -20.96 13.56 -7.51
CA LEU A 138 -19.58 13.53 -7.01
C LEU A 138 -18.56 13.64 -8.15
N THR A 139 -18.78 12.91 -9.24
CA THR A 139 -17.92 12.92 -10.42
C THR A 139 -17.84 14.31 -11.04
N THR A 140 -18.98 14.97 -11.22
CA THR A 140 -19.06 16.33 -11.79
C THR A 140 -18.27 17.31 -10.92
N GLN A 141 -18.53 17.33 -9.61
CA GLN A 141 -17.86 18.25 -8.67
C GLN A 141 -16.33 18.10 -8.68
N ILE A 142 -15.83 16.85 -8.76
CA ILE A 142 -14.38 16.60 -8.78
C ILE A 142 -13.76 17.03 -10.12
N ASN A 143 -14.41 16.70 -11.25
CA ASN A 143 -13.91 17.06 -12.58
C ASN A 143 -13.97 18.57 -12.88
N GLU A 144 -14.86 19.31 -12.21
CA GLU A 144 -14.88 20.78 -12.28
C GLU A 144 -13.66 21.41 -11.59
N ARG A 145 -13.09 20.75 -10.57
CA ARG A 145 -11.92 21.24 -9.82
C ARG A 145 -10.59 20.86 -10.46
N VAL A 146 -10.49 19.63 -10.97
CA VAL A 146 -9.27 19.08 -11.54
C VAL A 146 -9.57 18.47 -12.90
N LYS A 147 -8.77 18.82 -13.90
CA LYS A 147 -8.86 18.19 -15.22
C LYS A 147 -8.25 16.79 -15.18
N PHE A 148 -9.08 15.77 -15.32
CA PHE A 148 -8.67 14.37 -15.50
C PHE A 148 -8.75 13.97 -16.97
N ALA A 149 -7.83 13.11 -17.41
CA ALA A 149 -7.87 12.51 -18.73
C ALA A 149 -9.05 11.53 -18.85
N GLN A 150 -9.28 10.73 -17.80
CA GLN A 150 -10.35 9.75 -17.70
C GLN A 150 -10.84 9.63 -16.25
N THR A 151 -12.09 9.18 -16.08
CA THR A 151 -12.68 8.88 -14.77
C THR A 151 -13.20 7.44 -14.75
N PHE A 152 -12.83 6.68 -13.72
CA PHE A 152 -13.29 5.32 -13.49
C PHE A 152 -14.09 5.21 -12.20
N MET A 153 -15.13 4.40 -12.23
CA MET A 153 -15.94 4.01 -11.08
C MET A 153 -15.68 2.53 -10.83
N ILE A 154 -15.06 2.20 -9.70
CA ILE A 154 -14.60 0.84 -9.43
C ILE A 154 -15.00 0.37 -8.04
N SER A 155 -14.95 -0.94 -7.87
CA SER A 155 -14.80 -1.55 -6.55
C SER A 155 -13.54 -2.40 -6.56
N ALA A 156 -12.48 -1.88 -5.94
CA ALA A 156 -11.23 -2.60 -5.78
C ALA A 156 -11.39 -3.89 -4.97
N LEU A 157 -12.44 -3.98 -4.13
CA LEU A 157 -12.70 -5.15 -3.29
C LEU A 157 -13.22 -6.35 -4.10
N ASN A 158 -14.04 -6.11 -5.13
CA ASN A 158 -14.67 -7.17 -5.93
C ASN A 158 -14.20 -7.21 -7.39
N GLY A 159 -13.30 -6.30 -7.79
CA GLY A 159 -12.73 -6.21 -9.13
C GLY A 159 -13.60 -5.48 -10.17
N SER A 160 -14.81 -5.00 -9.81
CA SER A 160 -15.68 -4.26 -10.72
C SER A 160 -14.97 -3.01 -11.26
N GLY A 161 -14.96 -2.84 -12.58
CA GLY A 161 -14.30 -1.74 -13.30
C GLY A 161 -12.77 -1.75 -13.28
N CYS A 162 -12.13 -2.70 -12.57
CA CYS A 162 -10.66 -2.73 -12.44
C CYS A 162 -9.98 -3.17 -13.74
N LYS A 163 -10.61 -4.06 -14.52
CA LYS A 163 -10.08 -4.51 -15.83
C LYS A 163 -10.09 -3.37 -16.85
N ASP A 164 -11.18 -2.60 -16.90
CA ASP A 164 -11.30 -1.45 -17.80
C ASP A 164 -10.28 -0.37 -17.44
N LEU A 165 -10.08 -0.13 -16.14
CA LEU A 165 -9.04 0.75 -15.65
C LEU A 165 -7.64 0.26 -16.07
N LEU A 166 -7.33 -1.03 -15.91
CA LEU A 166 -6.04 -1.59 -16.30
C LEU A 166 -5.77 -1.42 -17.79
N HIS A 167 -6.76 -1.72 -18.63
CA HIS A 167 -6.67 -1.56 -20.08
C HIS A 167 -6.52 -0.08 -20.49
N ALA A 168 -7.19 0.84 -19.80
CA ALA A 168 -6.99 2.26 -20.05
C ALA A 168 -5.57 2.72 -19.68
N LEU A 169 -5.06 2.29 -18.53
CA LEU A 169 -3.69 2.58 -18.10
C LEU A 169 -2.66 2.01 -19.09
N SER A 170 -2.86 0.79 -19.60
CA SER A 170 -1.92 0.18 -20.56
C SER A 170 -1.82 1.00 -21.85
N ASN A 171 -2.93 1.59 -22.31
CA ASN A 171 -2.96 2.46 -23.48
C ASN A 171 -2.28 3.81 -23.28
N MET A 172 -2.05 4.23 -22.03
CA MET A 172 -1.34 5.48 -21.71
C MET A 172 0.17 5.29 -21.61
N MET A 173 0.66 4.05 -21.46
CA MET A 173 2.09 3.75 -21.33
C MET A 173 2.82 3.97 -22.66
N GLN A 174 4.05 4.51 -22.57
CA GLN A 174 4.87 4.85 -23.73
C GLN A 174 5.75 3.67 -24.15
N GLU A 175 6.26 3.70 -25.39
CA GLU A 175 7.29 2.74 -25.85
C GLU A 175 8.53 2.83 -24.95
N GLY A 176 9.00 1.68 -24.48
CA GLY A 176 10.14 1.62 -23.57
C GLY A 176 10.45 0.19 -23.12
N PRO A 177 11.65 -0.04 -22.55
CA PRO A 177 11.98 -1.34 -21.99
C PRO A 177 11.11 -1.61 -20.75
N TRP A 178 10.85 -2.88 -20.49
CA TRP A 178 10.33 -3.27 -19.18
C TRP A 178 11.37 -3.01 -18.10
N TYR A 179 10.92 -2.53 -16.96
CA TYR A 179 11.75 -2.19 -15.80
C TYR A 179 12.06 -3.41 -14.93
N TYR A 180 11.17 -4.41 -14.95
CA TYR A 180 11.26 -5.62 -14.13
C TYR A 180 11.10 -6.89 -14.98
N PRO A 181 11.63 -8.04 -14.51
CA PRO A 181 11.34 -9.36 -15.09
C PRO A 181 9.85 -9.69 -15.12
N GLU A 182 9.46 -10.59 -16.02
CA GLU A 182 8.05 -11.01 -16.22
C GLU A 182 7.42 -11.71 -15.02
N ASP A 183 8.22 -12.45 -14.27
CA ASP A 183 7.81 -13.24 -13.10
C ASP A 183 7.80 -12.40 -11.81
N GLN A 184 8.30 -11.17 -11.86
CA GLN A 184 8.38 -10.31 -10.70
C GLN A 184 7.05 -9.54 -10.51
N ILE A 185 6.34 -9.84 -9.41
CA ILE A 185 5.06 -9.21 -9.05
C ILE A 185 5.21 -7.97 -8.16
N SER A 186 6.33 -7.83 -7.44
CA SER A 186 6.63 -6.68 -6.58
C SER A 186 8.14 -6.48 -6.41
N ASP A 187 8.55 -5.25 -6.09
CA ASP A 187 9.94 -4.94 -5.70
C ASP A 187 10.23 -5.17 -4.21
N MET A 188 9.22 -5.52 -3.42
CA MET A 188 9.36 -5.77 -1.99
C MET A 188 10.00 -7.14 -1.71
N PRO A 189 11.14 -7.21 -0.97
CA PRO A 189 11.71 -8.48 -0.54
C PRO A 189 10.75 -9.27 0.37
N MET A 190 10.73 -10.60 0.24
CA MET A 190 9.85 -11.47 1.03
C MET A 190 9.99 -11.29 2.55
N ARG A 191 11.19 -10.98 3.03
CA ARG A 191 11.42 -10.67 4.46
C ARG A 191 10.67 -9.42 4.94
N HIS A 192 10.48 -8.43 4.07
CA HIS A 192 9.72 -7.20 4.37
C HIS A 192 8.23 -7.46 4.25
N LEU A 193 7.79 -8.18 3.21
CA LEU A 193 6.40 -8.61 3.10
C LEU A 193 5.97 -9.40 4.33
N ALA A 194 6.82 -10.31 4.83
CA ALA A 194 6.57 -11.05 6.05
C ALA A 194 6.36 -10.15 7.27
N ALA A 195 7.15 -9.08 7.41
CA ALA A 195 6.99 -8.12 8.50
C ALA A 195 5.68 -7.33 8.39
N GLU A 196 5.35 -6.91 7.16
CA GLU A 196 4.12 -6.19 6.85
C GLU A 196 2.87 -7.05 7.13
N ILE A 197 2.86 -8.33 6.74
CA ILE A 197 1.74 -9.25 7.03
C ILE A 197 1.53 -9.38 8.55
N THR A 198 2.59 -9.57 9.32
CA THR A 198 2.48 -9.61 10.79
C THR A 198 1.98 -8.27 11.34
N ARG A 199 2.46 -7.14 10.79
CA ARG A 199 2.00 -5.81 11.16
C ARG A 199 0.52 -5.62 10.87
N GLU A 200 0.01 -6.08 9.73
CA GLU A 200 -1.42 -6.07 9.43
C GLU A 200 -2.21 -6.80 10.52
N LYS A 201 -1.72 -7.95 11.01
CA LYS A 201 -2.39 -8.69 12.09
C LYS A 201 -2.34 -7.96 13.43
N LEU A 202 -1.29 -7.18 13.70
CA LEU A 202 -1.29 -6.23 14.83
C LEU A 202 -2.39 -5.18 14.66
N PHE A 203 -2.51 -4.60 13.47
CA PHE A 203 -3.57 -3.63 13.18
C PHE A 203 -4.96 -4.26 13.35
N LEU A 204 -5.20 -5.48 12.89
CA LEU A 204 -6.50 -6.13 13.03
C LEU A 204 -6.84 -6.54 14.47
N ARG A 205 -5.83 -6.84 15.30
CA ARG A 205 -6.04 -7.43 16.63
C ARG A 205 -5.96 -6.44 17.78
N LEU A 206 -5.10 -5.43 17.67
CA LEU A 206 -4.88 -4.44 18.72
C LEU A 206 -5.88 -3.28 18.55
N HIS A 207 -5.99 -2.39 19.52
CA HIS A 207 -6.89 -1.23 19.47
C HIS A 207 -6.12 0.06 19.79
N ASP A 208 -6.82 1.19 19.73
CA ASP A 208 -6.31 2.51 20.11
C ASP A 208 -4.99 2.87 19.41
N GLU A 209 -4.06 3.51 20.11
CA GLU A 209 -2.80 4.01 19.55
C GLU A 209 -1.74 2.91 19.33
N LEU A 210 -2.00 1.69 19.81
CA LEU A 210 -0.98 0.65 19.91
C LEU A 210 -0.45 0.15 18.55
N PRO A 211 -1.28 -0.13 17.53
CA PRO A 211 -0.75 -0.50 16.21
C PRO A 211 0.17 0.59 15.63
N TYR A 212 -0.18 1.85 15.86
CA TYR A 212 0.54 3.00 15.29
C TYR A 212 1.89 3.24 15.98
N SER A 213 1.98 2.96 17.29
CA SER A 213 3.22 3.02 18.08
C SER A 213 4.05 1.73 18.01
N SER A 214 3.71 0.81 17.09
CA SER A 214 4.45 -0.42 16.86
C SER A 214 5.09 -0.49 15.47
N THR A 215 6.17 -1.27 15.38
CA THR A 215 6.77 -1.69 14.11
C THR A 215 7.21 -3.15 14.19
N VAL A 216 7.29 -3.82 13.05
CA VAL A 216 7.71 -5.22 12.94
C VAL A 216 8.95 -5.29 12.06
N GLU A 217 9.98 -5.99 12.53
CA GLU A 217 11.22 -6.21 11.80
C GLU A 217 11.47 -7.72 11.69
N THR A 218 11.88 -8.20 10.51
CA THR A 218 12.31 -9.58 10.30
C THR A 218 13.81 -9.68 10.57
N GLU A 219 14.19 -10.27 11.71
CA GLU A 219 15.59 -10.47 12.13
C GLU A 219 16.27 -11.57 11.29
N SER A 220 15.55 -12.65 10.97
CA SER A 220 16.05 -13.71 10.09
C SER A 220 14.94 -14.33 9.26
N PHE A 221 15.32 -14.72 8.04
CA PHE A 221 14.50 -15.41 7.05
C PHE A 221 15.37 -16.51 6.45
N GLU A 222 15.13 -17.76 6.85
CA GLU A 222 15.97 -18.91 6.52
C GLU A 222 15.15 -19.95 5.77
N GLU A 223 15.48 -20.18 4.50
CA GLU A 223 14.99 -21.34 3.77
C GLU A 223 15.70 -22.60 4.27
N ARG A 224 14.93 -23.63 4.57
CA ARG A 224 15.43 -24.91 5.04
C ARG A 224 15.52 -25.91 3.90
N SER A 225 16.36 -26.92 4.08
CA SER A 225 16.55 -28.01 3.12
C SER A 225 15.28 -28.80 2.81
N ASP A 226 14.27 -28.76 3.67
CA ASP A 226 12.97 -29.42 3.48
C ASP A 226 11.95 -28.54 2.72
N GLY A 227 12.38 -27.38 2.21
CA GLY A 227 11.53 -26.41 1.50
C GLY A 227 10.64 -25.56 2.42
N SER A 228 10.79 -25.67 3.75
CA SER A 228 10.11 -24.78 4.69
C SER A 228 10.91 -23.51 4.96
N VAL A 229 10.23 -22.45 5.38
CA VAL A 229 10.86 -21.18 5.74
C VAL A 229 10.76 -20.96 7.25
N LYS A 230 11.87 -20.61 7.90
CA LYS A 230 11.90 -20.15 9.29
C LYS A 230 12.04 -18.63 9.31
N ILE A 231 11.11 -17.97 9.99
CA ILE A 231 11.06 -16.52 10.08
C ILE A 231 11.08 -16.12 11.55
N ASN A 232 12.06 -15.32 11.96
CA ASN A 232 12.08 -14.70 13.28
C ASN A 232 11.81 -13.21 13.13
N GLN A 233 10.81 -12.71 13.84
CA GLN A 233 10.42 -11.31 13.81
C GLN A 233 10.35 -10.71 15.21
N VAL A 234 10.64 -9.43 15.28
CA VAL A 234 10.50 -8.62 16.49
C VAL A 234 9.44 -7.56 16.27
N ILE A 235 8.48 -7.53 17.18
CA ILE A 235 7.52 -6.46 17.33
C ILE A 235 8.10 -5.47 18.33
N TYR A 236 8.44 -4.28 17.87
CA TYR A 236 8.86 -3.19 18.73
C TYR A 236 7.65 -2.37 19.17
N VAL A 237 7.65 -2.01 20.45
CA VAL A 237 6.70 -1.08 21.07
C VAL A 237 7.46 -0.06 21.90
N GLU A 238 6.83 1.07 22.22
CA GLU A 238 7.48 2.18 22.93
C GLU A 238 7.50 1.99 24.45
N ARG A 239 6.59 1.20 25.03
CA ARG A 239 6.41 1.11 26.49
C ARG A 239 6.21 -0.33 26.98
N GLU A 240 6.62 -0.63 28.20
CA GLU A 240 6.39 -1.94 28.83
C GLU A 240 4.90 -2.27 29.00
N SER A 241 4.05 -1.26 29.23
CA SER A 241 2.59 -1.46 29.26
C SER A 241 2.06 -1.97 27.91
N GLN A 242 2.54 -1.41 26.81
CA GLN A 242 2.19 -1.82 25.46
C GLN A 242 2.66 -3.25 25.17
N LYS A 243 3.88 -3.61 25.59
CA LYS A 243 4.40 -4.99 25.46
C LYS A 243 3.50 -6.00 26.14
N LYS A 244 2.99 -5.70 27.34
CA LYS A 244 2.02 -6.56 28.05
C LYS A 244 0.73 -6.74 27.25
N ILE A 245 0.24 -5.69 26.58
CA ILE A 245 -0.98 -5.76 25.74
C ILE A 245 -0.75 -6.63 24.50
N VAL A 246 0.39 -6.45 23.81
CA VAL A 246 0.75 -7.26 22.62
C VAL A 246 0.89 -8.74 22.99
N LEU A 247 1.53 -9.05 24.12
CA LEU A 247 1.59 -10.42 24.63
C LEU A 247 0.19 -10.95 24.97
N GLY A 248 -0.61 -10.15 25.68
CA GLY A 248 -1.93 -10.52 26.16
C GLY A 248 -1.88 -11.50 27.34
N ALA A 249 -3.05 -11.81 27.89
CA ALA A 249 -3.17 -12.74 29.02
C ALA A 249 -2.58 -14.11 28.64
N LYS A 250 -1.56 -14.56 29.39
CA LYS A 250 -0.84 -15.83 29.14
C LYS A 250 -0.29 -15.97 27.71
N GLY A 251 -0.04 -14.87 27.00
CA GLY A 251 0.44 -14.91 25.62
C GLY A 251 -0.66 -15.14 24.55
N ASP A 252 -1.94 -15.06 24.89
CA ASP A 252 -3.03 -15.36 23.94
C ASP A 252 -3.06 -14.40 22.73
N THR A 253 -2.81 -13.11 22.96
CA THR A 253 -2.87 -12.09 21.89
C THR A 253 -1.77 -12.34 20.85
N ILE A 254 -0.51 -12.46 21.29
CA ILE A 254 0.62 -12.71 20.39
C ILE A 254 0.48 -14.05 19.67
N LYS A 255 -0.08 -15.07 20.34
CA LYS A 255 -0.35 -16.38 19.73
C LYS A 255 -1.35 -16.27 18.58
N ARG A 256 -2.45 -15.53 18.77
CA ARG A 256 -3.45 -15.31 17.70
C ARG A 256 -2.88 -14.51 16.53
N ILE A 257 -2.09 -13.48 16.81
CA ILE A 257 -1.38 -12.71 15.78
C ILE A 257 -0.46 -13.63 14.97
N GLY A 258 0.38 -14.41 15.64
CA GLY A 258 1.30 -15.35 15.00
C GLY A 258 0.59 -16.44 14.21
N GLN A 259 -0.52 -16.98 14.71
CA GLN A 259 -1.32 -17.96 13.97
C GLN A 259 -1.93 -17.38 12.69
N ALA A 260 -2.51 -16.18 12.76
CA ALA A 260 -3.11 -15.52 11.61
C ALA A 260 -2.04 -15.12 10.58
N ALA A 261 -0.92 -14.54 11.02
CA ALA A 261 0.17 -14.13 10.14
C ALA A 261 0.82 -15.35 9.46
N ARG A 262 1.11 -16.42 10.23
CA ARG A 262 1.66 -17.66 9.67
C ARG A 262 0.75 -18.28 8.63
N LYS A 263 -0.57 -18.33 8.87
CA LYS A 263 -1.52 -18.89 7.92
C LYS A 263 -1.44 -18.17 6.57
N GLU A 264 -1.51 -16.85 6.59
CA GLU A 264 -1.44 -16.06 5.36
C GLU A 264 -0.06 -16.12 4.69
N LEU A 265 1.03 -16.15 5.45
CA LEU A 265 2.37 -16.33 4.88
C LEU A 265 2.52 -17.67 4.17
N MET A 266 1.92 -18.74 4.69
CA MET A 266 1.90 -20.03 4.00
C MET A 266 1.12 -19.97 2.68
N GLU A 267 0.03 -19.20 2.63
CA GLU A 267 -0.76 -19.00 1.40
C GLU A 267 0.02 -18.18 0.36
N ILE A 268 0.69 -17.11 0.78
CA ILE A 268 1.48 -16.24 -0.11
C ILE A 268 2.73 -16.96 -0.64
N MET A 269 3.41 -17.73 0.21
CA MET A 269 4.69 -18.38 -0.14
C MET A 269 4.51 -19.77 -0.76
N ASP A 270 3.30 -20.32 -0.74
CA ASP A 270 2.99 -21.71 -1.13
C ASP A 270 3.92 -22.76 -0.47
N GLN A 271 4.33 -22.48 0.78
CA GLN A 271 5.31 -23.28 1.51
C GLN A 271 5.00 -23.31 3.00
N LYS A 272 5.60 -24.27 3.73
CA LYS A 272 5.47 -24.34 5.19
C LYS A 272 6.25 -23.19 5.85
N VAL A 273 5.61 -22.46 6.75
CA VAL A 273 6.23 -21.33 7.46
C VAL A 273 6.31 -21.59 8.97
N HIS A 274 7.51 -21.47 9.53
CA HIS A 274 7.80 -21.49 10.96
C HIS A 274 8.05 -20.05 11.45
N LEU A 275 6.97 -19.36 11.83
CA LEU A 275 7.01 -17.98 12.31
C LEU A 275 7.22 -17.91 13.84
N PHE A 276 8.27 -17.21 14.26
CA PHE A 276 8.57 -16.89 15.65
C PHE A 276 8.45 -15.38 15.87
N LEU A 277 7.66 -14.98 16.86
CA LEU A 277 7.42 -13.57 17.19
C LEU A 277 7.98 -13.25 18.58
N PHE A 278 8.76 -12.18 18.67
CA PHE A 278 9.24 -11.61 19.92
C PHE A 278 8.71 -10.20 20.11
N VAL A 279 8.52 -9.75 21.35
CA VAL A 279 8.10 -8.38 21.66
C VAL A 279 9.19 -7.70 22.48
N LYS A 280 9.78 -6.64 21.94
CA LYS A 280 10.83 -5.84 22.58
C LYS A 280 10.33 -4.41 22.80
N VAL A 281 10.69 -3.81 23.93
CA VAL A 281 10.46 -2.37 24.17
C VAL A 281 11.66 -1.60 23.63
N ARG A 282 11.40 -0.58 22.81
CA ARG A 282 12.39 0.36 22.32
C ARG A 282 11.75 1.74 22.30
N ASN A 283 12.20 2.59 23.23
CA ASN A 283 11.69 3.96 23.35
C ASN A 283 12.07 4.79 22.12
N ASN A 284 11.21 5.76 21.75
CA ASN A 284 11.46 6.78 20.72
C ASN A 284 11.86 6.24 19.35
N TRP A 285 11.39 5.06 18.99
CA TRP A 285 11.78 4.46 17.74
C TRP A 285 11.27 5.21 16.51
N ASP A 286 10.16 5.94 16.64
CA ASP A 286 9.59 6.84 15.64
C ASP A 286 10.44 8.10 15.41
N THR A 287 11.57 8.23 16.11
CA THR A 287 12.57 9.28 15.90
C THR A 287 13.94 8.75 15.47
N ASP A 288 14.04 7.45 15.17
CA ASP A 288 15.29 6.79 14.75
C ASP A 288 15.50 6.91 13.23
N PRO A 289 16.51 7.64 12.74
CA PRO A 289 16.74 7.84 11.31
C PRO A 289 17.00 6.55 10.51
N GLU A 290 17.50 5.48 11.14
CA GLU A 290 17.70 4.21 10.44
C GLU A 290 16.37 3.56 10.05
N ARG A 291 15.36 3.67 10.91
CA ARG A 291 14.02 3.11 10.64
C ARG A 291 13.30 3.84 9.51
N TYR A 292 13.51 5.14 9.40
CA TYR A 292 12.99 5.90 8.26
C TYR A 292 13.62 5.39 6.96
N ARG A 293 14.94 5.15 6.95
CA ARG A 293 15.62 4.56 5.79
C ARG A 293 15.09 3.15 5.46
N GLU A 294 14.88 2.30 6.45
CA GLU A 294 14.28 0.97 6.24
C GLU A 294 12.86 1.03 5.68
N MET A 295 12.09 2.06 6.05
CA MET A 295 10.76 2.34 5.50
C MET A 295 10.79 3.05 4.14
N GLY A 296 11.96 3.40 3.61
CA GLY A 296 12.08 4.23 2.39
C GLY A 296 11.52 5.64 2.57
N LEU A 297 11.57 6.18 3.80
CA LEU A 297 11.11 7.50 4.18
C LEU A 297 12.29 8.45 4.44
N ASP A 298 12.10 9.72 4.10
CA ASP A 298 13.07 10.76 4.44
C ASP A 298 12.97 11.13 5.93
N PHE A 299 14.12 11.26 6.58
CA PHE A 299 14.17 11.79 7.94
C PHE A 299 14.11 13.33 7.93
N LEU A 300 12.89 13.86 7.91
CA LEU A 300 12.65 15.30 7.90
C LEU A 300 13.02 15.93 9.25
N LYS A 301 13.89 16.95 9.22
CA LYS A 301 14.33 17.69 10.41
C LYS A 301 13.16 18.39 11.09
#